data_AF-A0A838D1D0-F1
#
_entry.id   AF-A0A838D1D0-F1
#
_cell.length_a   1.000
_cell.length_b   1.000
_cell.length_c   1.000
_cell.angle_alpha   90.00
_cell.angle_beta   90.00
_cell.angle_gamma   90.00
#
_symmetry.space_group_name_H-M   'P 1'
#
loop_
_entity.id
_entity.type
_entity.pdbx_description
1 polymer ?
#
loop_
_entity_poly.entity_id
_entity_poly.type
_entity_poly.pdbx_seq_one_letter_code
_entity_poly.pdbx_strand_id
1 'polypeptide(L)'
;MPREPEPLTLSAVVRRAAEVVDPEGEDSAVGALERHFEDDDQPITAIDTLELRLATAAEEVDVEDPAVSMAVATVLYLAHRRDEFDAPAEDVLRLAARAEWKADPPDAVATWLTARGVEV
;
A
#
# COMPACT_ATOMS: atom_id res chain seq x y z
N MET A 1 -30.34 15.32 4.21
CA MET A 1 -29.01 15.77 3.75
C MET A 1 -28.18 14.53 3.47
N PRO A 2 -27.71 14.29 2.24
CA PRO A 2 -26.62 13.33 2.03
C PRO A 2 -25.38 13.91 2.71
N ARG A 3 -24.74 13.15 3.61
CA ARG A 3 -23.40 13.50 4.10
C ARG A 3 -22.45 13.31 2.93
N GLU A 4 -21.56 14.28 2.71
CA GLU A 4 -20.41 14.04 1.84
C GLU A 4 -19.70 12.78 2.34
N PRO A 5 -19.26 11.87 1.44
CA PRO A 5 -18.54 10.67 1.87
C PRO A 5 -17.35 11.10 2.71
N GLU A 6 -17.17 10.43 3.86
CA GLU A 6 -16.05 10.73 4.75
C GLU A 6 -14.74 10.56 3.96
N PRO A 7 -13.80 11.52 4.08
CA PRO A 7 -12.56 11.46 3.32
C PRO A 7 -11.74 10.25 3.77
N LEU A 8 -11.14 9.57 2.79
CA LEU A 8 -10.34 8.37 3.01
C LEU A 8 -9.13 8.70 3.92
N THR A 9 -9.01 7.98 5.04
CA THR A 9 -7.95 8.18 6.04
C THR A 9 -6.68 7.41 5.69
N LEU A 10 -5.55 7.78 6.29
CA LEU A 10 -4.31 7.00 6.12
C LEU A 10 -4.48 5.57 6.66
N SER A 11 -5.05 5.41 7.86
CA SER A 11 -5.34 4.12 8.46
C SER A 11 -6.14 3.20 7.52
N ALA A 12 -7.18 3.74 6.86
CA ALA A 12 -8.00 2.98 5.92
C ALA A 12 -7.21 2.55 4.66
N VAL A 13 -6.32 3.40 4.14
CA VAL A 13 -5.50 3.07 2.97
C VAL A 13 -4.42 2.05 3.31
N VAL A 14 -3.77 2.18 4.47
CA VAL A 14 -2.75 1.22 4.91
C VAL A 14 -3.37 -0.14 5.16
N ARG A 15 -4.53 -0.21 5.84
CA ARG A 15 -5.26 -1.47 6.00
C ARG A 15 -5.61 -2.09 4.64
N ARG A 16 -6.11 -1.28 3.70
CA ARG A 16 -6.41 -1.78 2.36
C ARG A 16 -5.17 -2.30 1.64
N ALA A 17 -4.04 -1.62 1.77
CA ALA A 17 -2.78 -2.09 1.20
C ALA A 17 -2.34 -3.42 1.82
N ALA A 18 -2.46 -3.58 3.14
CA ALA A 18 -2.18 -4.82 3.85
C ALA A 18 -3.06 -5.97 3.33
N GLU A 19 -4.37 -5.77 3.22
CA GLU A 19 -5.31 -6.75 2.65
C GLU A 19 -4.96 -7.17 1.21
N VAL A 20 -4.39 -6.25 0.43
CA VAL A 20 -4.01 -6.49 -0.97
C VAL A 20 -2.71 -7.31 -1.08
N VAL A 21 -1.72 -7.04 -0.23
CA VAL A 21 -0.41 -7.72 -0.29
C VAL A 21 -0.37 -9.02 0.51
N ASP A 22 -1.11 -9.08 1.61
CA ASP A 22 -1.18 -10.17 2.57
C ASP A 22 -2.64 -10.46 2.96
N PRO A 23 -3.42 -11.07 2.04
CA PRO A 23 -4.85 -11.31 2.25
C PRO A 23 -5.14 -12.31 3.38
N GLU A 24 -4.16 -13.15 3.74
CA GLU A 24 -4.29 -14.15 4.81
C GLU A 24 -3.79 -13.62 6.17
N GLY A 25 -3.10 -12.47 6.18
CA GLY A 25 -2.58 -11.86 7.41
C GLY A 25 -1.42 -12.64 8.04
N GLU A 26 -0.65 -13.37 7.22
CA GLU A 26 0.44 -14.23 7.70
C GLU A 26 1.80 -13.50 7.73
N ASP A 27 1.91 -12.39 7.00
CA ASP A 27 3.12 -11.60 6.90
C ASP A 27 3.25 -10.65 8.09
N SER A 28 4.09 -11.03 9.05
CA SER A 28 4.31 -10.26 10.27
C SER A 28 4.88 -8.86 10.03
N ALA A 29 5.61 -8.65 8.93
CA ALA A 29 6.18 -7.36 8.57
C ALA A 29 5.09 -6.43 8.02
N VAL A 30 4.26 -6.93 7.09
CA VAL A 30 3.08 -6.19 6.61
C VAL A 30 2.15 -5.85 7.77
N GLY A 31 1.85 -6.81 8.66
CA GLY A 31 1.02 -6.56 9.83
C GLY A 31 1.65 -5.56 10.82
N ALA A 32 2.98 -5.46 10.89
CA ALA A 32 3.65 -4.44 11.69
C ALA A 32 3.53 -3.04 11.07
N LEU A 33 3.64 -2.94 9.75
CA LEU A 33 3.40 -1.70 9.01
C LEU A 33 1.96 -1.21 9.19
N GLU A 34 0.97 -2.11 9.12
CA GLU A 34 -0.44 -1.78 9.36
C GLU A 34 -0.64 -1.18 10.76
N ARG A 35 -0.14 -1.86 11.79
CA ARG A 35 -0.22 -1.39 13.18
C ARG A 35 0.45 -0.03 13.40
N HIS A 36 1.49 0.31 12.63
CA HIS A 36 2.13 1.62 12.75
C HIS A 36 1.18 2.79 12.42
N PHE A 37 0.18 2.55 11.56
CA PHE A 37 -0.77 3.57 11.10
C PHE A 37 -2.22 3.29 11.50
N GLU A 38 -2.48 2.31 12.36
CA GLU A 38 -3.85 1.85 12.69
C GLU A 38 -4.72 2.97 13.29
N ASP A 39 -4.11 3.88 14.05
CA ASP A 39 -4.76 5.02 14.70
C ASP A 39 -4.71 6.31 13.87
N ASP A 40 -4.15 6.30 12.65
CA ASP A 40 -4.03 7.50 11.82
C ASP A 40 -5.29 7.80 11.00
N ASP A 41 -6.27 8.38 11.69
CA ASP A 41 -7.55 8.80 11.12
C ASP A 41 -7.47 10.14 10.36
N GLN A 42 -6.27 10.66 10.08
CA GLN A 42 -6.14 11.86 9.26
C GLN A 42 -6.50 11.56 7.80
N PRO A 43 -7.26 12.45 7.12
CA PRO A 43 -7.49 12.34 5.69
C PRO A 43 -6.17 12.25 4.91
N ILE A 44 -6.03 11.27 4.02
CA ILE A 44 -4.76 11.02 3.32
C ILE A 44 -4.31 12.22 2.47
N THR A 45 -5.26 13.03 1.97
CA THR A 45 -4.96 14.26 1.23
C THR A 45 -4.48 15.43 2.07
N ALA A 46 -4.59 15.36 3.39
CA ALA A 46 -4.10 16.40 4.29
C ALA A 46 -2.63 16.13 4.71
N ILE A 47 -1.99 15.06 4.22
CA ILE A 47 -0.67 14.62 4.62
C ILE A 47 0.35 15.01 3.55
N ASP A 48 0.97 16.19 3.71
CA ASP A 48 1.97 16.68 2.75
C ASP A 48 3.27 15.85 2.73
N THR A 49 3.54 15.09 3.80
CA THR A 49 4.78 14.31 3.99
C THR A 49 4.56 12.79 3.91
N LEU A 50 3.51 12.35 3.21
CA LEU A 50 3.10 10.94 3.18
C LEU A 50 4.24 9.98 2.81
N GLU A 51 4.98 10.27 1.73
CA GLU A 51 6.12 9.45 1.27
C GLU A 51 7.17 9.29 2.35
N LEU A 52 7.57 10.38 3.01
CA LEU A 52 8.57 10.36 4.08
C LEU A 52 8.08 9.52 5.27
N ARG A 53 6.81 9.68 5.65
CA ARG A 53 6.22 8.93 6.77
C ARG A 53 6.21 7.43 6.48
N LEU A 54 5.82 7.04 5.27
CA LEU A 54 5.80 5.64 4.85
C LEU A 54 7.20 5.05 4.77
N ALA A 55 8.17 5.78 4.22
CA ALA A 55 9.57 5.35 4.17
C ALA A 55 10.13 5.11 5.58
N THR A 56 9.90 6.04 6.53
CA THR A 56 10.35 5.85 7.92
C THR A 56 9.72 4.61 8.56
N ALA A 57 8.41 4.40 8.40
CA ALA A 57 7.74 3.23 8.95
C ALA A 57 8.22 1.92 8.30
N ALA A 58 8.47 1.92 6.99
CA ALA A 58 9.00 0.76 6.28
C ALA A 58 10.43 0.41 6.71
N GLU A 59 11.28 1.41 6.93
CA GLU A 59 12.64 1.22 7.47
C GLU A 59 12.63 0.61 8.88
N GLU A 60 11.64 0.98 9.73
CA GLU A 60 11.49 0.41 11.07
C GLU A 60 11.02 -1.06 11.07
N VAL A 61 10.34 -1.48 10.01
CA VAL A 61 9.79 -2.84 9.84
C VAL A 61 10.80 -3.73 9.11
N ASP A 62 10.88 -3.60 7.79
CA ASP A 62 11.83 -4.26 6.89
C ASP A 62 11.58 -3.73 5.46
N VAL A 63 12.36 -2.74 5.04
CA VAL A 63 12.22 -2.15 3.70
C VAL A 63 12.72 -3.07 2.58
N GLU A 64 13.53 -4.08 2.89
CA GLU A 64 14.05 -5.03 1.91
C GLU A 64 13.02 -6.15 1.61
N ASP A 65 12.00 -6.31 2.45
CA ASP A 65 10.90 -7.23 2.21
C ASP A 65 10.05 -6.76 1.01
N PRO A 66 9.87 -7.60 -0.03
CA PRO A 66 9.08 -7.24 -1.21
C PRO A 66 7.59 -7.00 -0.88
N ALA A 67 7.02 -7.66 0.14
CA ALA A 67 5.65 -7.43 0.57
C ALA A 67 5.49 -6.05 1.22
N VAL A 68 6.44 -5.63 2.07
CA VAL A 68 6.47 -4.29 2.67
C VAL A 68 6.65 -3.22 1.60
N SER A 69 7.59 -3.42 0.67
CA SER A 69 7.79 -2.53 -0.49
C SER A 69 6.51 -2.38 -1.31
N MET A 70 5.81 -3.48 -1.59
CA MET A 70 4.53 -3.45 -2.30
C MET A 70 3.41 -2.80 -1.48
N ALA A 71 3.39 -2.95 -0.15
CA ALA A 71 2.42 -2.29 0.70
C ALA A 71 2.58 -0.76 0.62
N VAL A 72 3.81 -0.25 0.74
CA VAL A 72 4.12 1.17 0.60
C VAL A 72 3.73 1.69 -0.78
N ALA A 73 4.14 1.01 -1.85
CA ALA A 73 3.79 1.37 -3.22
C ALA A 73 2.26 1.41 -3.42
N THR A 74 1.53 0.47 -2.81
CA THR A 74 0.07 0.42 -2.86
C THR A 74 -0.58 1.59 -2.13
N VAL A 75 -0.05 1.97 -0.95
CA VAL A 75 -0.54 3.16 -0.23
C VAL A 75 -0.34 4.42 -1.06
N LEU A 76 0.86 4.61 -1.62
CA LEU A 76 1.16 5.77 -2.46
C LEU A 76 0.29 5.80 -3.72
N TYR A 77 0.08 4.65 -4.35
CA TYR A 77 -0.80 4.52 -5.49
C TYR A 77 -2.24 4.93 -5.15
N LEU A 78 -2.81 4.35 -4.10
CA LEU A 78 -4.19 4.62 -3.67
C LEU A 78 -4.38 6.04 -3.12
N ALA A 79 -3.34 6.67 -2.56
CA ALA A 79 -3.39 8.08 -2.19
C ALA A 79 -3.68 8.98 -3.40
N HIS A 80 -3.10 8.64 -4.56
CA HIS A 80 -3.30 9.36 -5.82
C HIS A 80 -4.55 8.88 -6.59
N ARG A 81 -4.89 7.59 -6.51
CA ARG A 81 -5.98 6.92 -7.24
C ARG A 81 -7.05 6.37 -6.30
N ARG A 82 -7.59 7.25 -5.44
CA ARG A 82 -8.64 6.91 -4.46
C ARG A 82 -9.92 6.35 -5.08
N ASP A 83 -10.15 6.64 -6.36
CA ASP A 83 -11.24 6.06 -7.16
C ASP A 83 -11.09 4.54 -7.36
N GLU A 84 -9.88 4.01 -7.22
CA GLU A 84 -9.56 2.58 -7.37
C GLU A 84 -9.43 1.85 -6.02
N PHE A 85 -9.88 2.45 -4.91
CA PHE A 85 -9.75 1.85 -3.57
C PHE A 85 -10.37 0.44 -3.46
N ASP A 86 -11.54 0.26 -4.07
CA ASP A 86 -12.28 -1.01 -4.10
C ASP A 86 -11.92 -1.89 -5.32
N ALA A 87 -10.88 -1.53 -6.07
CA ALA A 87 -10.45 -2.32 -7.23
C ALA A 87 -9.90 -3.71 -6.81
N PRO A 88 -9.89 -4.69 -7.75
CA PRO A 88 -9.33 -6.01 -7.49
C PRO A 88 -7.85 -5.93 -7.06
N ALA A 89 -7.45 -6.77 -6.10
CA ALA A 89 -6.11 -6.75 -5.53
C ALA A 89 -5.00 -6.90 -6.59
N GLU A 90 -5.16 -7.82 -7.54
CA GLU A 90 -4.21 -8.03 -8.64
C GLU A 90 -4.04 -6.79 -9.52
N ASP A 91 -5.12 -6.04 -9.75
CA ASP A 91 -5.09 -4.80 -10.53
C ASP A 91 -4.35 -3.70 -9.78
N VAL A 92 -4.66 -3.55 -8.49
CA VAL A 92 -3.99 -2.58 -7.61
C VAL A 92 -2.49 -2.89 -7.52
N LEU A 93 -2.08 -4.14 -7.29
CA LEU A 93 -0.67 -4.54 -7.22
C LEU A 93 0.07 -4.20 -8.52
N ARG A 94 -0.53 -4.54 -9.67
CA ARG A 94 0.07 -4.27 -10.98
C ARG A 94 0.23 -2.78 -11.24
N LEU A 95 -0.81 -2.00 -10.97
CA LEU A 95 -0.82 -0.56 -11.22
C LEU A 95 0.09 0.19 -10.24
N ALA A 96 0.13 -0.24 -8.98
CA ALA A 96 1.06 0.28 -7.98
C ALA A 96 2.51 0.02 -8.38
N ALA A 97 2.85 -1.22 -8.76
CA ALA A 97 4.21 -1.56 -9.21
C ALA A 97 4.62 -0.77 -10.47
N ARG A 98 3.69 -0.59 -11.41
CA ARG A 98 3.93 0.23 -12.60
C ARG A 98 4.12 1.71 -12.26
N ALA A 99 3.36 2.25 -11.32
CA ALA A 99 3.47 3.64 -10.92
C ALA A 99 4.79 3.92 -10.19
N GLU A 100 5.15 3.06 -9.24
CA GLU A 100 6.34 3.20 -8.40
C GLU A 100 7.64 3.01 -9.21
N TRP A 101 7.75 1.90 -9.93
CA TRP A 101 9.00 1.53 -10.61
C TRP A 101 8.95 1.68 -12.12
N LYS A 102 7.94 2.37 -12.68
CA LYS A 102 7.79 2.57 -14.14
C LYS A 102 7.81 1.26 -14.92
N ALA A 103 7.20 0.22 -14.34
CA ALA A 103 7.17 -1.16 -14.84
C ALA A 103 8.52 -1.91 -14.83
N ASP A 104 9.50 -1.44 -14.05
CA ASP A 104 10.80 -2.09 -13.86
C ASP A 104 11.11 -2.27 -12.35
N PRO A 105 10.32 -3.07 -11.62
CA PRO A 105 10.50 -3.26 -10.18
C PRO A 105 11.77 -4.06 -9.85
N PRO A 106 12.31 -3.94 -8.61
CA PRO A 106 13.41 -4.78 -8.15
C PRO A 106 13.12 -6.28 -8.30
N ASP A 107 14.14 -7.09 -8.57
CA ASP A 107 14.02 -8.53 -8.83
C ASP A 107 13.22 -9.29 -7.76
N ALA A 108 13.40 -8.93 -6.48
CA ALA A 108 12.69 -9.52 -5.36
C ALA A 108 11.17 -9.26 -5.45
N VAL A 109 10.78 -8.02 -5.80
CA VAL A 109 9.38 -7.61 -5.99
C VAL A 109 8.79 -8.28 -7.23
N ALA A 110 9.52 -8.30 -8.35
CA ALA A 110 9.08 -8.96 -9.58
C ALA A 110 8.81 -10.47 -9.37
N THR A 111 9.71 -11.14 -8.64
CA THR A 111 9.57 -12.55 -8.28
C THR A 111 8.36 -12.76 -7.36
N TRP A 112 8.18 -11.88 -6.37
CA TRP A 112 7.06 -11.92 -5.43
C TRP A 112 5.70 -11.72 -6.11
N LEU A 113 5.61 -10.81 -7.09
CA LEU A 113 4.41 -10.57 -7.91
C LEU A 113 4.09 -11.75 -8.82
N THR A 114 5.11 -12.33 -9.46
CA THR A 114 4.95 -13.50 -10.33
C THR A 114 4.40 -14.71 -9.56
N ALA A 115 4.87 -14.93 -8.33
CA ALA A 115 4.36 -15.99 -7.46
C ALA A 115 2.86 -15.85 -7.13
N ARG A 116 2.32 -14.63 -7.27
CA ARG A 116 0.90 -14.28 -7.08
C ARG A 116 0.12 -14.18 -8.40
N GLY A 117 0.74 -14.54 -9.53
CA GLY A 117 0.11 -14.44 -10.85
C GLY A 117 -0.02 -13.02 -11.40
N VAL A 118 0.70 -12.06 -10.84
CA VAL A 118 0.69 -10.66 -11.29
C VAL A 118 1.89 -10.38 -12.19
N GLU A 119 1.62 -10.01 -13.44
CA GLU A 119 2.62 -9.57 -14.42
C GLU A 119 2.62 -8.03 -14.53
N VAL A 120 3.81 -7.42 -14.46
CA VAL A 120 4.01 -5.96 -14.51
C VAL A 120 4.40 -5.51 -15.90
#